data_AF-A0A971BX44-F1
#
_entry.id   AF-A0A971BX44-F1
#
_cell.length_a   1.000
_cell.length_b   1.000
_cell.length_c   1.000
_cell.angle_alpha   90.00
_cell.angle_beta   90.00
_cell.angle_gamma   90.00
#
_symmetry.space_group_name_H-M   'P 1'
#
loop_
_entity.id
_entity.type
_entity.pdbx_description
1 polymer ?
#
loop_
_entity_poly.entity_id
_entity_poly.type
_entity_poly.pdbx_seq_one_letter_code
_entity_poly.pdbx_strand_id
1 'polypeptide(L)'
;MGIMDKLTAGAERAATGAGKALDKGKAKAAELQLRGRMDDAAKKLGYMALDEHRGRALDAGARTQLLEDLARLEDELAKLRAEMAAKA
;
A
#
# COMPACT_ATOMS: atom_id res chain seq x y z
N MET A 1 26.04 29.11 23.52
CA MET A 1 25.89 28.06 22.50
C MET A 1 26.75 28.43 21.30
N GLY A 2 27.76 27.61 21.01
CA GLY A 2 28.80 27.88 20.02
C GLY A 2 28.31 27.70 18.59
N ILE A 3 29.06 28.25 17.63
CA ILE A 3 28.79 28.13 16.19
C ILE A 3 28.80 26.65 15.77
N MET A 4 29.64 25.84 16.42
CA MET A 4 29.67 24.39 16.27
C MET A 4 28.36 23.72 16.71
N ASP A 5 27.77 24.12 17.85
CA ASP A 5 26.48 23.54 18.30
C ASP A 5 25.35 23.78 17.29
N LYS A 6 25.35 24.94 16.62
CA LYS A 6 24.36 25.27 15.58
C LYS A 6 24.57 24.44 14.31
N LEU A 7 25.82 24.15 13.96
CA LEU A 7 26.16 23.31 12.81
C LEU A 7 25.73 21.85 13.04
N THR A 8 26.03 21.29 14.22
CA THR A 8 25.65 19.93 14.59
C THR A 8 24.13 19.79 14.67
N ALA A 9 23.44 20.75 15.29
CA ALA A 9 21.97 20.77 15.33
C ALA A 9 21.33 20.93 13.93
N GLY A 10 22.00 21.62 13.00
CA GLY A 10 21.58 21.73 11.60
C GLY A 10 21.73 20.40 10.85
N ALA A 11 22.85 19.71 11.03
CA ALA A 11 23.11 18.39 10.46
C ALA A 11 22.15 17.32 11.00
N GLU A 12 21.90 17.30 12.31
CA GLU A 12 20.94 16.38 12.93
C GLU A 12 19.50 16.62 12.46
N ARG A 13 19.09 17.89 12.29
CA ARG A 13 17.77 18.24 11.74
C ARG A 13 17.64 17.86 10.26
N ALA A 14 18.69 18.04 9.47
CA ALA A 14 18.69 17.65 8.07
C ALA A 14 18.62 16.12 7.91
N ALA A 15 19.39 15.38 8.71
CA ALA A 15 19.38 13.92 8.71
C ALA A 15 18.02 13.35 9.16
N THR A 16 17.43 13.89 10.23
CA THR A 16 16.10 13.47 10.69
C THR A 16 14.98 13.88 9.72
N GLY A 17 15.07 15.04 9.08
CA GLY A 17 14.12 15.46 8.05
C GLY A 17 14.18 14.58 6.79
N ALA A 18 15.39 14.26 6.33
CA ALA A 18 15.61 13.38 5.18
C ALA A 18 15.12 11.95 5.45
N GLY A 19 15.42 11.40 6.63
CA GLY A 19 14.93 10.07 7.03
C GLY A 19 13.40 10.00 7.03
N LYS A 20 12.72 10.98 7.65
CA LYS A 20 11.25 11.04 7.67
C LYS A 20 10.63 11.14 6.27
N ALA A 21 11.22 11.94 5.37
CA ALA A 21 10.73 12.08 4.00
C ALA A 21 10.90 10.78 3.20
N LEU A 22 12.03 10.09 3.38
CA LEU A 22 12.33 8.82 2.72
C LEU A 22 11.39 7.70 3.21
N ASP A 23 11.11 7.64 4.51
CA ASP A 23 10.18 6.67 5.10
C ASP A 23 8.73 6.91 4.64
N LYS A 24 8.29 8.18 4.59
CA LYS A 24 6.99 8.55 4.01
C LYS A 24 6.89 8.15 2.53
N GLY A 25 7.97 8.35 1.76
CA GLY A 25 8.05 7.95 0.36
C GLY A 25 7.92 6.43 0.16
N LYS A 26 8.66 5.64 0.94
CA LYS A 26 8.57 4.17 0.92
C LYS A 26 7.19 3.66 1.29
N ALA A 27 6.60 4.21 2.36
CA ALA A 27 5.27 3.79 2.79
C ALA A 27 4.20 4.13 1.75
N LYS A 28 4.31 5.29 1.08
CA LYS A 28 3.39 5.64 -0.01
C LYS A 28 3.55 4.75 -1.24
N ALA A 29 4.77 4.37 -1.59
CA ALA A 29 5.03 3.44 -2.68
C ALA A 29 4.42 2.06 -2.38
N ALA A 30 4.56 1.57 -1.15
CA ALA A 30 3.92 0.33 -0.71
C ALA A 30 2.39 0.42 -0.77
N GLU A 31 1.80 1.56 -0.40
CA GLU A 31 0.35 1.78 -0.50
C GLU A 31 -0.13 1.69 -1.95
N LEU A 32 0.60 2.31 -2.89
CA LEU A 32 0.30 2.26 -4.32
C LEU A 32 0.41 0.85 -4.88
N GLN A 33 1.43 0.09 -4.48
CA GLN A 33 1.61 -1.29 -4.90
C GLN A 33 0.47 -2.21 -4.39
N LEU A 34 -0.01 -2.00 -3.16
CA LEU A 34 -1.17 -2.72 -2.63
C LEU A 34 -2.43 -2.40 -3.42
N ARG A 35 -2.70 -1.11 -3.65
CA ARG A 35 -3.86 -0.68 -4.44
C ARG A 35 -3.84 -1.24 -5.86
N GLY A 36 -2.69 -1.23 -6.54
CA GLY A 36 -2.55 -1.82 -7.87
C GLY A 36 -2.91 -3.31 -7.89
N ARG A 37 -2.46 -4.08 -6.88
CA ARG A 37 -2.83 -5.49 -6.73
C ARG A 37 -4.34 -5.68 -6.50
N MET A 38 -4.96 -4.80 -5.71
CA MET A 38 -6.42 -4.82 -5.50
C MET A 38 -7.17 -4.52 -6.80
N ASP A 39 -6.74 -3.49 -7.54
CA ASP A 39 -7.37 -3.10 -8.81
C ASP A 39 -7.31 -4.25 -9.83
N ASP A 40 -6.17 -4.95 -9.90
CA ASP A 40 -6.01 -6.09 -10.80
C ASP A 40 -6.87 -7.30 -10.38
N ALA A 41 -7.00 -7.58 -9.08
CA ALA A 41 -7.92 -8.61 -8.58
C ALA A 41 -9.39 -8.25 -8.86
N ALA A 42 -9.77 -6.99 -8.64
CA ALA A 42 -11.12 -6.49 -8.93
C ALA A 42 -11.46 -6.55 -10.43
N LYS A 43 -10.51 -6.21 -11.31
CA LYS A 43 -10.68 -6.36 -12.76
C LYS A 43 -10.94 -7.81 -13.15
N LYS A 44 -10.16 -8.75 -12.62
CA LYS A 44 -10.35 -10.19 -12.88
C LYS A 44 -11.74 -10.65 -12.44
N LEU A 45 -12.19 -10.27 -11.24
CA LEU A 45 -13.54 -10.56 -10.78
C LEU A 45 -14.61 -9.96 -11.69
N GLY A 46 -14.41 -8.73 -12.18
CA GLY A 46 -15.32 -8.09 -13.13
C GLY A 46 -15.44 -8.86 -14.45
N TYR A 47 -14.32 -9.36 -14.99
CA TYR A 47 -14.34 -10.22 -16.18
C TYR A 47 -15.03 -11.56 -15.91
N MET A 48 -14.85 -12.16 -14.73
CA MET A 48 -15.56 -13.39 -14.35
C MET A 48 -17.07 -13.17 -14.27
N ALA A 49 -17.53 -12.05 -13.70
CA ALA A 49 -18.95 -11.70 -13.68
C ALA A 49 -19.52 -11.49 -15.10
N LEU A 50 -18.74 -10.90 -16.01
CA LEU A 50 -19.13 -10.78 -17.42
C LEU A 50 -19.24 -12.14 -18.11
N ASP A 51 -18.32 -13.06 -17.83
CA ASP A 51 -18.34 -14.40 -18.40
C ASP A 51 -19.52 -15.24 -17.86
N GLU A 52 -19.85 -15.10 -16.58
CA GLU A 52 -21.05 -15.68 -15.97
C GLU A 52 -22.32 -15.16 -16.66
N HIS A 53 -22.44 -13.84 -16.87
CA HIS A 53 -23.55 -13.24 -17.61
C HIS A 53 -23.66 -13.75 -19.06
N ARG A 54 -22.52 -14.13 -19.68
CA ARG A 54 -22.49 -14.73 -21.03
C ARG A 54 -22.78 -16.23 -21.03
N GLY A 55 -23.07 -16.83 -19.88
CA GLY A 55 -23.34 -18.26 -19.75
C GLY A 55 -22.10 -19.14 -19.93
N ARG A 56 -20.89 -18.58 -19.78
CA ARG A 56 -19.65 -19.38 -19.81
C ARG A 56 -19.45 -20.06 -18.46
N ALA A 57 -18.75 -21.19 -18.49
CA ALA A 57 -18.35 -21.87 -17.26
C ALA A 57 -17.43 -20.97 -16.43
N LEU A 58 -17.79 -20.78 -15.17
CA LEU A 58 -17.03 -20.00 -14.21
C LEU A 58 -16.19 -20.95 -13.33
N ASP A 59 -14.91 -20.64 -13.19
CA ASP A 59 -14.06 -21.31 -12.21
C ASP A 59 -14.35 -20.74 -10.82
N ALA A 60 -15.15 -21.48 -10.04
CA ALA A 60 -15.51 -21.11 -8.67
C ALA A 60 -14.29 -21.05 -7.73
N GLY A 61 -13.26 -21.87 -7.95
CA GLY A 61 -12.04 -21.87 -7.14
C GLY A 61 -11.24 -20.60 -7.36
N ALA A 62 -11.04 -20.22 -8.63
CA ALA A 62 -10.37 -18.97 -8.98
C ALA A 62 -11.11 -17.73 -8.44
N ARG A 63 -12.45 -17.75 -8.45
CA ARG A 63 -13.27 -16.66 -7.89
C ARG A 63 -13.08 -16.54 -6.38
N THR A 64 -13.14 -17.66 -5.65
CA THR A 64 -12.92 -17.68 -4.21
C THR A 64 -11.53 -17.17 -3.85
N GLN A 65 -10.50 -17.63 -4.55
CA GLN A 65 -9.13 -17.17 -4.31
C GLN A 65 -8.98 -15.65 -4.51
N LEU A 66 -9.57 -15.09 -5.57
CA LEU A 66 -9.52 -13.64 -5.81
C LEU A 66 -10.23 -12.83 -4.72
N LEU A 67 -11.32 -13.34 -4.17
CA LEU A 67 -12.04 -12.70 -3.06
C LEU A 67 -11.24 -12.75 -1.76
N GLU A 68 -10.62 -13.90 -1.46
CA GLU A 68 -9.73 -14.06 -0.30
C GLU A 68 -8.49 -13.16 -0.43
N ASP A 69 -7.89 -13.09 -1.63
CA ASP A 69 -6.76 -12.21 -1.90
C ASP A 69 -7.13 -10.74 -1.71
N LEU A 70 -8.32 -10.31 -2.15
CA LEU A 70 -8.81 -8.95 -1.93
C LEU A 70 -8.98 -8.66 -0.43
N ALA A 71 -9.62 -9.55 0.32
CA ALA A 71 -9.78 -9.38 1.77
C ALA A 71 -8.41 -9.26 2.47
N ARG A 72 -7.43 -10.08 2.08
CA ARG A 72 -6.07 -9.98 2.63
C ARG A 72 -5.39 -8.66 2.27
N LEU A 73 -5.53 -8.21 1.02
CA LEU A 73 -4.96 -6.94 0.56
C LEU A 73 -5.61 -5.73 1.27
N GLU A 74 -6.91 -5.79 1.57
CA GLU A 74 -7.62 -4.78 2.35
C GLU A 74 -7.06 -4.68 3.78
N ASP A 75 -6.84 -5.83 4.43
CA ASP A 75 -6.21 -5.89 5.75
C ASP A 75 -4.77 -5.36 5.75
N GLU A 76 -3.97 -5.73 4.74
CA GLU A 76 -2.61 -5.24 4.55
C GLU A 76 -2.59 -3.71 4.34
N LEU A 77 -3.53 -3.19 3.54
CA LEU A 77 -3.66 -1.75 3.28
C LEU A 77 -4.12 -0.99 4.52
N ALA A 78 -5.06 -1.53 5.30
CA ALA A 78 -5.52 -0.95 6.54
C ALA A 78 -4.39 -0.86 7.58
N LYS A 79 -3.61 -1.94 7.74
CA LYS A 79 -2.41 -1.97 8.61
C LYS A 79 -1.38 -0.93 8.17
N LEU A 80 -1.04 -0.89 6.89
CA LEU A 80 -0.08 0.08 6.36
C LEU A 80 -0.55 1.52 6.61
N ARG A 81 -1.83 1.82 6.41
CA ARG A 81 -2.38 3.16 6.68
C ARG A 81 -2.34 3.51 8.17
N ALA A 82 -2.64 2.56 9.06
CA ALA A 82 -2.52 2.77 10.49
C ALA A 82 -1.06 3.04 10.90
N GLU A 83 -0.10 2.30 10.35
CA GLU A 83 1.32 2.53 10.58
C GLU A 83 1.80 3.89 10.06
N MET A 84 1.34 4.29 8.87
CA MET A 84 1.64 5.62 8.33
C MET A 84 1.08 6.73 9.22
N ALA A 85 -0.16 6.58 9.71
CA ALA A 85 -0.78 7.55 10.61
C ALA A 85 -0.07 7.63 11.97
N ALA A 86 0.41 6.50 12.50
CA ALA A 86 1.18 6.47 13.74
C ALA A 86 2.59 7.10 13.61
N LYS A 87 3.16 7.08 12.40
CA LYS A 87 4.49 7.64 12.09
C LYS A 87 4.45 9.05 11.47
N ALA A 88 3.27 9.58 11.17
CA ALA A 88 3.07 10.84 10.45
C ALA A 88 3.48 12.06 11.29
#